data_AF-A0A524GQR9-F1
#
_entry.id   AF-A0A524GQR9-F1
#
_cell.length_a   1.000
_cell.length_b   1.000
_cell.length_c   1.000
_cell.angle_alpha   90.00
_cell.angle_beta   90.00
_cell.angle_gamma   90.00
#
_symmetry.space_group_name_H-M   'P 1'
#
loop_
_entity.id
_entity.type
_entity.pdbx_description
1 polymer ?
#
loop_
_entity_poly.entity_id
_entity_poly.type
_entity_poly.pdbx_seq_one_letter_code
_entity_poly.pdbx_strand_id
1 'polypeptide(L)'
;MQRIVLGLMLLFPVVTAATELDILPLGDPEFMYTLGSAEAGSIFDTAAGASLEIDELVGRLAEADVVLLGEEHTAMDQKLLHAEIVEGMAALGRPIVLAMEFFQRSDNAVLGQWSRGEIDDRQLLEATGWYDRGGYRWEYYEPVMNVARTRGMTIVGANVSRDIPRAVNRGGLAGLSDEERREVGEITTDGSPQHRYLISRYFGDTVAILPPGWFENMYAAQCLWDVVMARSILAEVDEGTTVVLVVGSGHIAYDLGIPRRLDDERRAAGLAGLQIATFCPATAPAPDPDGEPSGHPMGGDPAEGESAGGPAQFTRSLADYVGAFLDRGGVEAFPTIGLKLKTDADDRPVVSMIWPDTLAKEVGFASGDLILDVNGTVPENLGDLRFLLAEIEWGQRLGLQVQRGDEIVEVAALLLPTIDTSDMSTVPGFTLEAMVPLNPAAPVPASEQVFPEGLAEWSLVTEDDVPVRAEVRRDEVLDEVHELDQDGRVKRSLYRFAHKDGTVERRYLRDEDGAVIETISLDRTGAMIE
;
A
#
# COMPACT_ATOMS: atom_id res chain seq x y z
N MET A 1 7.87 -36.61 -5.51
CA MET A 1 6.71 -35.74 -5.19
C MET A 1 7.22 -34.55 -4.40
N GLN A 2 7.67 -33.49 -5.09
CA GLN A 2 8.03 -32.23 -4.46
C GLN A 2 6.75 -31.44 -4.20
N ARG A 3 6.52 -31.08 -2.94
CA ARG A 3 5.37 -30.30 -2.48
C ARG A 3 5.60 -28.83 -2.81
N ILE A 4 4.65 -28.25 -3.53
CA ILE A 4 4.55 -26.83 -3.86
C ILE A 4 4.31 -26.06 -2.54
N VAL A 5 5.19 -25.12 -2.22
CA VAL A 5 5.08 -24.24 -1.04
C VAL A 5 4.47 -22.91 -1.50
N LEU A 6 3.22 -22.66 -1.11
CA LEU A 6 2.53 -21.39 -1.26
C LEU A 6 3.22 -20.35 -0.37
N GLY A 7 4.05 -19.50 -0.96
CA GLY A 7 4.45 -18.23 -0.34
C GLY A 7 3.29 -17.25 -0.55
N LEU A 8 2.52 -17.02 0.51
CA LEU A 8 1.30 -16.23 0.52
C LEU A 8 1.66 -14.80 0.95
N MET A 9 1.72 -13.86 0.01
CA MET A 9 1.30 -12.48 0.25
C MET A 9 -0.06 -12.42 -0.44
N LEU A 10 -1.14 -12.48 0.32
CA LEU A 10 -2.48 -12.25 -0.23
C LEU A 10 -2.79 -10.78 0.01
N LEU A 11 -3.01 -10.06 -1.09
CA LEU A 11 -3.97 -8.97 -1.11
C LEU A 11 -5.35 -9.62 -0.88
N PHE A 12 -6.05 -9.18 0.16
CA PHE A 12 -7.41 -9.61 0.49
C PHE A 12 -8.41 -8.62 -0.13
N PRO A 13 -9.68 -8.99 -0.34
CA PRO A 13 -10.74 -8.00 -0.57
C PRO A 13 -10.83 -7.10 0.67
N VAL A 14 -10.48 -5.83 0.52
CA VAL A 14 -10.02 -4.96 1.62
C VAL A 14 -11.15 -4.31 2.43
N VAL A 15 -12.33 -4.11 1.85
CA VAL A 15 -13.18 -3.02 2.35
C VAL A 15 -14.04 -3.38 3.57
N THR A 16 -14.68 -4.56 3.61
CA THR A 16 -15.53 -4.94 4.75
C THR A 16 -14.76 -5.50 5.93
N ALA A 17 -13.51 -5.94 5.73
CA ALA A 17 -12.70 -6.55 6.77
C ALA A 17 -11.98 -5.53 7.67
N ALA A 18 -11.55 -4.38 7.12
CA ALA A 18 -10.80 -3.38 7.88
C ALA A 18 -11.64 -2.76 9.01
N THR A 19 -12.86 -2.29 8.70
CA THR A 19 -13.79 -1.74 9.70
C THR A 19 -14.22 -2.76 10.77
N GLU A 20 -14.33 -4.05 10.42
CA GLU A 20 -14.62 -5.12 11.39
C GLU A 20 -13.45 -5.38 12.37
N LEU A 21 -12.21 -5.20 11.91
CA LEU A 21 -11.02 -5.44 12.71
C LEU A 21 -10.76 -4.31 13.72
N ASP A 22 -11.16 -3.08 13.40
CA ASP A 22 -10.97 -1.89 14.23
C ASP A 22 -11.97 -1.77 15.38
N ILE A 23 -13.11 -2.46 15.31
CA ILE A 23 -14.18 -2.46 16.32
C ILE A 23 -14.18 -3.71 17.23
N LEU A 24 -13.13 -4.53 17.17
CA LEU A 24 -13.05 -5.72 18.00
C LEU A 24 -12.96 -5.33 19.48
N PRO A 25 -13.64 -6.05 20.38
CA PRO A 25 -13.58 -5.77 21.81
C PRO A 25 -12.35 -6.43 22.42
N LEU A 26 -11.17 -5.86 22.14
CA LEU A 26 -9.86 -6.35 22.55
C LEU A 26 -9.04 -5.27 23.26
N GLY A 27 -7.92 -5.64 23.87
CA GLY A 27 -7.00 -4.69 24.50
C GLY A 27 -7.44 -4.27 25.90
N ASP A 28 -7.27 -2.98 26.22
CA ASP A 28 -7.52 -2.40 27.54
C ASP A 28 -8.97 -2.65 28.02
N PRO A 29 -9.17 -3.36 29.15
CA PRO A 29 -10.49 -3.59 29.75
C PRO A 29 -11.32 -2.33 30.03
N GLU A 30 -10.70 -1.17 30.24
CA GLU A 30 -11.40 0.10 30.45
C GLU A 30 -12.08 0.58 29.15
N PHE A 31 -11.45 0.35 28.00
CA PHE A 31 -11.87 0.92 26.72
C PHE A 31 -12.40 -0.12 25.71
N MET A 32 -12.16 -1.42 25.91
CA MET A 32 -12.48 -2.49 24.95
C MET A 32 -13.96 -2.67 24.62
N TYR A 33 -14.88 -2.00 25.33
CA TYR A 33 -16.31 -2.01 25.06
C TYR A 33 -16.89 -0.62 24.71
N THR A 34 -16.02 0.36 24.48
CA THR A 34 -16.39 1.74 24.15
C THR A 34 -15.90 2.07 22.76
N LEU A 35 -16.81 2.50 21.88
CA LEU A 35 -16.45 2.93 20.53
C LEU A 35 -16.03 4.41 20.53
N GLY A 36 -15.05 4.71 19.67
CA GLY A 36 -14.71 6.03 19.19
C GLY A 36 -15.26 6.23 17.78
N SER A 37 -15.38 7.50 17.40
CA SER A 37 -15.90 7.92 16.09
C SER A 37 -15.13 9.15 15.66
N ALA A 38 -14.55 9.13 14.46
CA ALA A 38 -13.74 10.24 13.95
C ALA A 38 -14.01 10.49 12.46
N GLU A 39 -14.18 11.76 12.10
CA GLU A 39 -14.33 12.16 10.69
C GLU A 39 -13.02 11.96 9.94
N ALA A 40 -13.10 11.60 8.66
CA ALA A 40 -11.89 11.40 7.86
C ALA A 40 -11.04 12.68 7.81
N GLY A 41 -9.72 12.51 7.90
CA GLY A 41 -8.75 13.61 8.02
C GLY A 41 -8.57 14.14 9.45
N SER A 42 -9.28 13.58 10.44
CA SER A 42 -9.09 13.94 11.85
C SER A 42 -8.26 12.92 12.62
N ILE A 43 -7.66 13.38 13.72
CA ILE A 43 -6.92 12.56 14.68
C ILE A 43 -7.73 12.54 15.97
N PHE A 44 -7.82 11.38 16.62
CA PHE A 44 -8.60 11.14 17.82
C PHE A 44 -7.73 10.65 18.97
N ASP A 45 -7.87 11.26 20.15
CA ASP A 45 -7.28 10.81 21.42
C ASP A 45 -8.27 9.85 22.08
N THR A 46 -7.87 8.58 22.17
CA THR A 46 -8.77 7.54 22.65
C THR A 46 -8.95 7.57 24.15
N ALA A 47 -8.05 8.17 24.93
CA ALA A 47 -8.21 8.33 26.37
C ALA A 47 -9.15 9.50 26.70
N ALA A 48 -8.99 10.64 26.02
CA ALA A 48 -9.89 11.79 26.17
C ALA A 48 -11.26 11.55 25.53
N GLY A 49 -11.33 10.72 24.49
CA GLY A 49 -12.56 10.51 23.71
C GLY A 49 -12.91 11.72 22.86
N ALA A 50 -11.92 12.42 22.31
CA ALA A 50 -12.10 13.63 21.51
C ALA A 50 -11.02 13.76 20.43
N SER A 51 -11.32 14.52 19.38
CA SER A 51 -10.34 14.88 18.35
C SER A 51 -9.27 15.83 18.88
N LEU A 52 -8.06 15.74 18.33
CA LEU A 52 -6.95 16.66 18.59
C LEU A 52 -6.27 17.10 17.30
N GLU A 53 -5.63 18.27 17.36
CA GLU A 53 -4.83 18.82 16.26
C GLU A 53 -3.45 18.15 16.19
N ILE A 54 -2.85 18.15 15.00
CA ILE A 54 -1.55 17.51 14.74
C ILE A 54 -0.43 18.03 15.66
N ASP A 55 -0.39 19.34 15.92
CA ASP A 55 0.60 19.96 16.81
C ASP A 55 0.47 19.44 18.26
N GLU A 56 -0.76 19.18 18.71
CA GLU A 56 -1.02 18.63 20.03
C GLU A 56 -0.61 17.16 20.10
N LEU A 57 -0.93 16.38 19.05
CA LEU A 57 -0.46 14.99 18.94
C LEU A 57 1.07 14.93 19.01
N VAL A 58 1.76 15.72 18.18
CA VAL A 58 3.22 15.78 18.11
C VAL A 58 3.83 16.10 19.48
N GLY A 59 3.25 17.08 20.20
CA GLY A 59 3.68 17.42 21.55
C GLY A 59 3.60 16.24 22.53
N ARG A 60 2.50 15.49 22.49
CA ARG A 60 2.28 14.32 23.35
C ARG A 60 3.18 13.14 22.96
N LEU A 61 3.34 12.87 21.67
CA LEU A 61 4.21 11.79 21.18
C LEU A 61 5.68 12.04 21.53
N ALA A 62 6.13 13.30 21.54
CA ALA A 62 7.51 13.64 21.90
C ALA A 62 7.86 13.40 23.39
N GLU A 63 6.86 13.27 24.26
CA GLU A 63 7.06 12.91 25.67
C GLU A 63 7.38 11.42 25.84
N ALA A 64 6.93 10.56 24.93
CA ALA A 64 7.11 9.11 25.01
C ALA A 64 8.59 8.67 24.81
N ASP A 65 8.95 7.55 25.43
CA ASP A 65 10.22 6.87 25.19
C ASP A 65 10.19 6.14 23.85
N VAL A 66 9.03 5.56 23.51
CA VAL A 66 8.78 4.80 22.28
C VAL A 66 7.48 5.26 21.66
N VAL A 67 7.51 5.58 20.36
CA VAL A 67 6.32 5.88 19.56
C VAL A 67 6.20 4.80 18.49
N LEU A 68 5.03 4.17 18.39
CA LEU A 68 4.72 3.15 17.40
C LEU A 68 3.67 3.69 16.43
N LEU A 69 4.07 3.90 15.17
CA LEU A 69 3.22 4.40 14.10
C LEU A 69 2.76 3.22 13.24
N GLY A 70 1.52 2.80 13.46
CA GLY A 70 0.84 1.75 12.71
C GLY A 70 0.44 2.21 11.32
N GLU A 71 0.57 1.34 10.32
CA GLU A 71 0.07 1.57 8.96
C GLU A 71 -0.61 0.36 8.32
N GLU A 72 -1.42 0.63 7.30
CA GLU A 72 -1.70 -0.30 6.21
C GLU A 72 -0.67 -0.07 5.10
N HIS A 73 0.15 -1.07 4.74
CA HIS A 73 1.38 -0.84 3.98
C HIS A 73 1.28 -0.09 2.63
N THR A 74 0.12 -0.08 1.96
CA THR A 74 -0.07 0.58 0.65
C THR A 74 -0.92 1.87 0.69
N ALA A 75 -1.30 2.36 1.88
CA ALA A 75 -2.06 3.60 2.06
C ALA A 75 -1.14 4.84 2.15
N MET A 76 -0.95 5.57 1.05
CA MET A 76 0.04 6.66 0.94
C MET A 76 -0.21 7.85 1.89
N ASP A 77 -1.46 8.21 2.12
CA ASP A 77 -1.85 9.29 3.06
C ASP A 77 -1.36 9.03 4.48
N GLN A 78 -1.38 7.78 4.94
CA GLN A 78 -0.81 7.38 6.23
C GLN A 78 0.72 7.62 6.27
N LYS A 79 1.45 7.38 5.17
CA LYS A 79 2.92 7.56 5.12
C LYS A 79 3.27 9.04 5.14
N LEU A 80 2.48 9.86 4.45
CA LEU A 80 2.60 11.31 4.49
C LEU A 80 2.37 11.85 5.91
N LEU A 81 1.33 11.36 6.60
CA LEU A 81 1.10 11.73 7.99
C LEU A 81 2.23 11.28 8.92
N HIS A 82 2.77 10.08 8.73
CA HIS A 82 3.93 9.61 9.50
C HIS A 82 5.15 10.51 9.31
N ALA A 83 5.42 10.97 8.09
CA ALA A 83 6.49 11.93 7.82
C ALA A 83 6.24 13.27 8.52
N GLU A 84 5.01 13.78 8.48
CA GLU A 84 4.61 15.02 9.18
C GLU A 84 4.77 14.90 10.70
N ILE A 85 4.32 13.80 11.31
CA ILE A 85 4.48 13.52 12.74
C ILE A 85 5.95 13.49 13.12
N VAL A 86 6.77 12.71 12.40
CA VAL A 86 8.20 12.56 12.69
C VAL A 86 8.94 13.88 12.50
N GLU A 87 8.59 14.67 11.49
CA GLU A 87 9.17 15.99 11.28
C GLU A 87 8.79 16.97 12.41
N GLY A 88 7.52 16.97 12.82
CA GLY A 88 7.04 17.78 13.93
C GLY A 88 7.75 17.42 15.24
N MET A 89 7.88 16.13 15.55
CA MET A 89 8.59 15.67 16.74
C MET A 89 10.07 16.08 16.71
N ALA A 90 10.72 15.97 15.55
CA ALA A 90 12.12 16.38 15.38
C ALA A 90 12.31 17.88 15.62
N ALA A 91 11.32 18.70 15.26
CA ALA A 91 11.34 20.15 15.48
C ALA A 91 11.29 20.53 16.98
N LEU A 92 10.79 19.65 17.85
CA LEU A 92 10.79 19.84 19.31
C LEU A 92 12.16 19.59 19.95
N GLY A 93 13.12 19.05 19.20
CA GLY A 93 14.54 19.01 19.57
C GLY A 93 14.97 17.82 20.42
N ARG A 94 14.07 16.89 20.76
CA ARG A 94 14.44 15.60 21.34
C ARG A 94 15.05 14.71 20.24
N PRO A 95 16.22 14.08 20.43
CA PRO A 95 16.78 13.14 19.48
C PRO A 95 15.82 11.98 19.18
N ILE A 96 15.72 11.62 17.89
CA ILE A 96 14.88 10.52 17.41
C ILE A 96 15.76 9.47 16.73
N VAL A 97 15.50 8.20 17.06
CA VAL A 97 15.94 7.04 16.26
C VAL A 97 14.72 6.53 15.48
N LEU A 98 14.82 6.51 14.16
CA LEU A 98 13.78 5.98 13.28
C LEU A 98 14.03 4.49 13.03
N ALA A 99 13.19 3.63 13.58
CA ALA A 99 13.16 2.21 13.31
C ALA A 99 12.13 1.89 12.21
N MET A 100 12.49 1.00 11.29
CA MET A 100 11.65 0.66 10.14
C MET A 100 11.45 -0.85 10.02
N GLU A 101 10.20 -1.31 9.94
CA GLU A 101 9.84 -2.74 9.83
C GLU A 101 10.51 -3.46 8.65
N PHE A 102 10.60 -2.80 7.49
CA PHE A 102 11.04 -3.45 6.24
C PHE A 102 12.55 -3.60 6.10
N PHE A 103 13.31 -2.88 6.93
CA PHE A 103 14.76 -3.00 6.98
C PHE A 103 15.18 -4.02 8.03
N GLN A 104 16.27 -4.72 7.73
CA GLN A 104 16.86 -5.68 8.64
C GLN A 104 17.90 -5.01 9.53
N ARG A 105 18.15 -5.55 10.73
CA ARG A 105 19.23 -5.09 11.61
C ARG A 105 20.59 -5.07 10.91
N SER A 106 20.81 -6.01 9.98
CA SER A 106 22.03 -6.07 9.15
C SER A 106 22.16 -4.89 8.18
N ASP A 107 21.07 -4.19 7.88
CA ASP A 107 21.05 -3.07 6.95
C ASP A 107 21.52 -1.75 7.60
N ASN A 108 21.67 -1.69 8.93
CA ASN A 108 22.00 -0.47 9.69
C ASN A 108 23.23 0.29 9.15
N ALA A 109 24.26 -0.43 8.69
CA ALA A 109 25.45 0.19 8.11
C ALA A 109 25.15 0.93 6.80
N VAL A 110 24.33 0.31 5.93
CA VAL A 110 23.91 0.87 4.62
C VAL A 110 22.93 2.02 4.84
N LEU A 111 21.97 1.85 5.76
CA LEU A 111 21.05 2.92 6.18
C LEU A 111 21.81 4.16 6.67
N GLY A 112 22.88 3.96 7.43
CA GLY A 112 23.75 5.06 7.87
C GLY A 112 24.51 5.73 6.72
N GLN A 113 24.95 4.99 5.70
CA GLN A 113 25.58 5.59 4.51
C GLN A 113 24.58 6.45 3.74
N TRP A 114 23.37 5.95 3.54
CA TRP A 114 22.29 6.67 2.87
C TRP A 114 21.88 7.94 3.64
N SER A 115 21.70 7.84 4.96
CA SER A 115 21.31 9.00 5.78
C SER A 115 22.37 10.11 5.80
N ARG A 116 23.65 9.76 5.62
CA ARG A 116 24.75 10.74 5.46
C ARG A 116 24.91 11.25 4.02
N GLY A 117 24.13 10.75 3.06
CA GLY A 117 24.20 11.09 1.65
C GLY A 117 25.43 10.54 0.91
N GLU A 118 26.03 9.47 1.43
CA GLU A 118 27.16 8.77 0.79
C GLU A 118 26.73 7.89 -0.37
N ILE A 119 25.47 7.44 -0.35
CA ILE A 119 24.81 6.66 -1.41
C ILE A 119 23.43 7.24 -1.73
N ASP A 120 22.95 7.00 -2.94
CA ASP A 120 21.59 7.37 -3.38
C ASP A 120 20.56 6.26 -3.06
N ASP A 121 19.30 6.53 -3.40
CA ASP A 121 18.18 5.63 -3.14
C ASP A 121 18.34 4.31 -3.89
N ARG A 122 18.77 4.35 -5.15
CA ARG A 122 18.99 3.13 -5.93
C ARG A 122 20.05 2.24 -5.26
N GLN A 123 21.16 2.83 -4.84
CA GLN A 123 22.22 2.12 -4.14
C GLN A 123 21.77 1.57 -2.78
N LEU A 124 20.93 2.29 -2.03
CA LEU A 124 20.31 1.78 -0.79
C LEU A 124 19.44 0.55 -1.07
N LEU A 125 18.57 0.64 -2.07
CA LEU A 125 17.61 -0.40 -2.42
C LEU A 125 18.31 -1.65 -2.97
N GLU A 126 19.37 -1.49 -3.76
CA GLU A 126 20.22 -2.58 -4.25
C GLU A 126 21.02 -3.23 -3.11
N ALA A 127 21.70 -2.43 -2.27
CA ALA A 127 22.54 -2.95 -1.19
C ALA A 127 21.73 -3.66 -0.10
N THR A 128 20.50 -3.21 0.14
CA THR A 128 19.56 -3.90 1.03
C THR A 128 18.81 -5.01 0.30
N GLY A 129 18.79 -5.08 -1.03
CA GLY A 129 17.93 -6.02 -1.75
C GLY A 129 16.44 -5.80 -1.43
N TRP A 130 16.03 -4.53 -1.30
CA TRP A 130 14.67 -4.11 -0.95
C TRP A 130 13.63 -4.81 -1.83
N TYR A 131 13.80 -4.72 -3.15
CA TYR A 131 12.90 -5.37 -4.10
C TYR A 131 13.12 -6.88 -4.20
N ASP A 132 14.34 -7.41 -4.00
CA ASP A 132 14.59 -8.86 -4.00
C ASP A 132 13.83 -9.58 -2.89
N ARG A 133 13.77 -8.94 -1.72
CA ARG A 133 13.09 -9.46 -0.55
C ARG A 133 11.58 -9.29 -0.62
N GLY A 134 11.03 -8.64 -1.65
CA GLY A 134 9.59 -8.40 -1.81
C GLY A 134 9.09 -7.27 -0.90
N GLY A 135 9.84 -6.17 -0.83
CA GLY A 135 9.38 -4.90 -0.29
C GLY A 135 8.31 -4.26 -1.17
N TYR A 136 7.61 -3.26 -0.62
CA TYR A 136 6.66 -2.43 -1.36
C TYR A 136 7.41 -1.46 -2.28
N ARG A 137 6.67 -0.65 -3.06
CA ARG A 137 7.27 0.48 -3.75
C ARG A 137 7.98 1.41 -2.74
N TRP A 138 9.19 1.84 -3.09
CA TRP A 138 10.05 2.63 -2.20
C TRP A 138 9.39 3.96 -1.83
N GLU A 139 8.65 4.53 -2.77
CA GLU A 139 7.97 5.83 -2.67
C GLU A 139 6.94 5.88 -1.54
N TYR A 140 6.46 4.73 -1.05
CA TYR A 140 5.69 4.70 0.19
C TYR A 140 6.53 5.13 1.40
N TYR A 141 7.75 4.62 1.53
CA TYR A 141 8.59 4.88 2.70
C TYR A 141 9.55 6.06 2.51
N GLU A 142 9.75 6.51 1.28
CA GLU A 142 10.59 7.65 0.94
C GLU A 142 10.27 8.92 1.77
N PRO A 143 9.00 9.32 2.00
CA PRO A 143 8.69 10.55 2.74
C PRO A 143 9.29 10.58 4.16
N VAL A 144 9.05 9.55 4.97
CA VAL A 144 9.56 9.49 6.35
C VAL A 144 11.08 9.27 6.38
N MET A 145 11.61 8.51 5.43
CA MET A 145 13.05 8.31 5.27
C MET A 145 13.76 9.63 4.94
N ASN A 146 13.17 10.45 4.06
CA ASN A 146 13.71 11.77 3.68
C ASN A 146 13.67 12.76 4.84
N VAL A 147 12.64 12.72 5.69
CA VAL A 147 12.62 13.48 6.95
C VAL A 147 13.80 13.06 7.83
N ALA A 148 14.01 11.76 8.03
CA ALA A 148 15.11 11.25 8.84
C ALA A 148 16.48 11.68 8.29
N ARG A 149 16.69 11.58 6.97
CA ARG A 149 17.92 12.05 6.30
C ARG A 149 18.14 13.55 6.48
N THR A 150 17.11 14.36 6.24
CA THR A 150 17.19 15.83 6.30
C THR A 150 17.45 16.32 7.73
N ARG A 151 16.89 15.63 8.73
CA ARG A 151 17.06 15.95 10.16
C ARG A 151 18.29 15.27 10.78
N GLY A 152 19.02 14.45 10.02
CA GLY A 152 20.22 13.76 10.48
C GLY A 152 19.94 12.69 11.55
N MET A 153 18.77 12.05 11.48
CA MET A 153 18.37 10.99 12.41
C MET A 153 19.14 9.70 12.15
N THR A 154 19.33 8.91 13.21
CA THR A 154 19.75 7.52 13.08
C THR A 154 18.58 6.70 12.56
N ILE A 155 18.82 5.90 11.51
CA ILE A 155 17.84 4.97 10.95
C ILE A 155 18.32 3.55 11.20
N VAL A 156 17.42 2.70 11.72
CA VAL A 156 17.71 1.30 12.02
C VAL A 156 16.65 0.37 11.43
N GLY A 157 17.08 -0.83 11.02
CA GLY A 157 16.16 -1.90 10.66
C GLY A 157 15.60 -2.59 11.89
N ALA A 158 14.27 -2.69 11.96
CA ALA A 158 13.60 -3.28 13.10
C ALA A 158 13.61 -4.83 13.05
N ASN A 159 13.90 -5.43 11.90
CA ASN A 159 13.63 -6.83 11.65
C ASN A 159 14.86 -7.70 11.37
N VAL A 160 14.64 -9.01 11.26
CA VAL A 160 15.67 -9.99 10.87
C VAL A 160 15.44 -10.50 9.45
N SER A 161 16.36 -11.32 8.94
CA SER A 161 16.22 -11.94 7.61
C SER A 161 14.87 -12.64 7.45
N ARG A 162 14.16 -12.40 6.32
CA ARG A 162 12.86 -13.03 6.01
C ARG A 162 12.94 -14.57 5.98
N ASP A 163 14.13 -15.14 5.86
CA ASP A 163 14.32 -16.59 5.86
C ASP A 163 14.03 -17.23 7.22
N ILE A 164 14.23 -16.49 8.30
CA ILE A 164 13.93 -16.90 9.69
C ILE A 164 12.42 -17.10 9.89
N PRO A 165 11.54 -16.09 9.71
CA PRO A 165 10.10 -16.28 9.84
C PRO A 165 9.55 -17.23 8.76
N ARG A 166 10.18 -17.32 7.58
CA ARG A 166 9.83 -18.36 6.59
C ARG A 166 10.15 -19.76 7.09
N ALA A 167 11.26 -19.97 7.80
CA ALA A 167 11.58 -21.24 8.43
C ALA A 167 10.57 -21.60 9.52
N VAL A 168 10.15 -20.62 10.33
CA VAL A 168 9.08 -20.80 11.32
C VAL A 168 7.74 -21.13 10.66
N ASN A 169 7.35 -20.43 9.60
CA ASN A 169 6.13 -20.74 8.85
C ASN A 169 6.12 -22.18 8.30
N ARG A 170 7.28 -22.72 7.88
CA ARG A 170 7.38 -24.09 7.34
C ARG A 170 7.39 -25.17 8.42
N GLY A 171 8.06 -24.93 9.55
CA GLY A 171 8.38 -25.98 10.53
C GLY A 171 8.11 -25.64 11.99
N GLY A 172 7.42 -24.53 12.26
CA GLY A 172 7.30 -23.93 13.58
C GLY A 172 8.64 -23.43 14.11
N LEU A 173 8.70 -23.02 15.38
CA LEU A 173 9.96 -22.62 16.04
C LEU A 173 11.03 -23.73 16.01
N ALA A 174 10.61 -24.99 15.88
CA ALA A 174 11.50 -26.13 15.69
C ALA A 174 12.26 -26.10 14.36
N GLY A 175 11.75 -25.37 13.36
CA GLY A 175 12.36 -25.21 12.03
C GLY A 175 13.55 -24.26 12.00
N LEU A 176 13.79 -23.48 13.05
CA LEU A 176 14.96 -22.62 13.16
C LEU A 176 16.22 -23.43 13.40
N SER A 177 17.29 -23.08 12.68
CA SER A 177 18.65 -23.54 12.94
C SER A 177 19.19 -23.00 14.26
N ASP A 178 20.28 -23.58 14.78
CA ASP A 178 20.91 -23.12 16.01
C ASP A 178 21.45 -21.69 15.90
N GLU A 179 21.78 -21.24 14.70
CA GLU A 179 22.21 -19.87 14.44
C GLU A 179 21.05 -18.89 14.49
N GLU A 180 19.98 -19.17 13.76
CA GLU A 180 18.78 -18.32 13.76
C GLU A 180 18.16 -18.25 15.15
N ARG A 181 18.15 -19.35 15.93
CA ARG A 181 17.68 -19.34 17.33
C ARG A 181 18.54 -18.46 18.23
N ARG A 182 19.85 -18.44 18.02
CA ARG A 182 20.75 -17.56 18.78
C ARG A 182 20.53 -16.09 18.40
N GLU A 183 20.25 -15.83 17.13
CA GLU A 183 19.99 -14.48 16.62
C GLU A 183 18.68 -13.91 17.17
N VAL A 184 17.58 -14.67 17.09
CA VAL A 184 16.27 -14.17 17.54
C VAL A 184 16.04 -14.32 19.04
N GLY A 185 16.77 -15.22 19.71
CA GLY A 185 16.60 -15.53 21.13
C GLY A 185 15.38 -16.42 21.42
N GLU A 186 14.97 -16.49 22.68
CA GLU A 186 13.77 -17.23 23.07
C GLU A 186 12.51 -16.51 22.58
N ILE A 187 11.60 -17.26 21.95
CA ILE A 187 10.32 -16.79 21.43
C ILE A 187 9.20 -17.58 22.12
N THR A 188 8.25 -16.87 22.71
CA THR A 188 7.04 -17.47 23.30
C THR A 188 5.80 -17.16 22.47
N THR A 189 5.06 -18.21 22.15
CA THR A 189 3.73 -18.12 21.52
C THR A 189 2.60 -18.10 22.55
N ASP A 190 2.92 -18.34 23.82
CA ASP A 190 1.94 -18.39 24.89
C ASP A 190 1.65 -16.99 25.45
N GLY A 191 0.55 -16.84 26.19
CA GLY A 191 0.34 -15.69 27.06
C GLY A 191 -0.60 -14.58 26.56
N SER A 192 -1.22 -14.70 25.38
CA SER A 192 -2.34 -13.80 25.01
C SER A 192 -3.37 -14.46 24.08
N PRO A 193 -4.50 -14.94 24.63
CA PRO A 193 -5.62 -15.42 23.83
C PRO A 193 -6.20 -14.33 22.91
N GLN A 194 -6.21 -13.08 23.35
CA GLN A 194 -6.70 -11.94 22.57
C GLN A 194 -5.82 -11.68 21.34
N HIS A 195 -4.49 -11.68 21.50
CA HIS A 195 -3.56 -11.51 20.39
C HIS A 195 -3.76 -12.62 19.35
N ARG A 196 -3.83 -13.86 19.81
CA ARG A 196 -4.08 -15.01 18.93
C ARG A 196 -5.41 -14.89 18.17
N TYR A 197 -6.47 -14.40 18.84
CA TYR A 197 -7.75 -14.14 18.20
C TYR A 197 -7.64 -13.02 17.14
N LEU A 198 -7.04 -11.88 17.48
CA LEU A 198 -6.79 -10.78 16.55
C LEU A 198 -6.07 -11.27 15.29
N ILE A 199 -4.94 -11.97 15.47
CA ILE A 199 -4.18 -12.53 14.36
C ILE A 199 -5.04 -13.50 13.55
N SER A 200 -5.86 -14.35 14.17
CA SER A 200 -6.77 -15.20 13.39
C SER A 200 -7.78 -14.43 12.54
N ARG A 201 -8.22 -13.24 12.99
CA ARG A 201 -9.16 -12.39 12.26
C ARG A 201 -8.51 -11.67 11.09
N TYR A 202 -7.24 -11.25 11.19
CA TYR A 202 -6.49 -10.71 10.05
C TYR A 202 -6.39 -11.69 8.87
N PHE A 203 -6.40 -12.99 9.13
CA PHE A 203 -6.41 -14.02 8.08
C PHE A 203 -7.83 -14.47 7.69
N GLY A 204 -8.86 -14.06 8.43
CA GLY A 204 -10.27 -14.34 8.15
C GLY A 204 -10.56 -15.80 7.84
N ASP A 205 -11.42 -16.02 6.83
CA ASP A 205 -11.86 -17.36 6.41
C ASP A 205 -10.74 -18.21 5.80
N THR A 206 -9.59 -17.62 5.44
CA THR A 206 -8.47 -18.41 4.89
C THR A 206 -7.91 -19.41 5.89
N VAL A 207 -8.03 -19.11 7.20
CA VAL A 207 -7.63 -20.04 8.25
C VAL A 207 -8.40 -21.36 8.17
N ALA A 208 -9.67 -21.33 7.75
CA ALA A 208 -10.54 -22.51 7.70
C ALA A 208 -10.23 -23.45 6.52
N ILE A 209 -9.56 -22.96 5.47
CA ILE A 209 -9.26 -23.71 4.24
C ILE A 209 -7.81 -24.19 4.15
N LEU A 210 -6.96 -23.80 5.10
CA LEU A 210 -5.54 -24.14 5.13
C LEU A 210 -5.26 -25.45 5.91
N PRO A 211 -4.12 -26.12 5.66
CA PRO A 211 -3.80 -27.38 6.31
C PRO A 211 -3.78 -27.30 7.84
N PRO A 212 -4.09 -28.39 8.57
CA PRO A 212 -3.99 -28.42 10.02
C PRO A 212 -2.59 -28.02 10.51
N GLY A 213 -2.54 -27.13 11.50
CA GLY A 213 -1.28 -26.63 12.08
C GLY A 213 -0.63 -25.48 11.29
N TRP A 214 -1.14 -25.10 10.12
CA TRP A 214 -0.62 -23.94 9.37
C TRP A 214 -0.72 -22.65 10.20
N PHE A 215 -1.88 -22.42 10.82
CA PHE A 215 -2.09 -21.24 11.65
C PHE A 215 -1.14 -21.21 12.86
N GLU A 216 -0.77 -22.36 13.44
CA GLU A 216 0.19 -22.38 14.56
C GLU A 216 1.56 -21.87 14.15
N ASN A 217 2.04 -22.33 12.99
CA ASN A 217 3.34 -21.90 12.48
C ASN A 217 3.32 -20.43 12.07
N MET A 218 2.23 -19.98 11.47
CA MET A 218 2.02 -18.59 11.08
C MET A 218 1.94 -17.67 12.31
N TYR A 219 1.15 -18.03 13.31
CA TYR A 219 1.08 -17.32 14.59
C TYR A 219 2.42 -17.29 15.32
N ALA A 220 3.19 -18.40 15.27
CA ALA A 220 4.54 -18.41 15.80
C ALA A 220 5.48 -17.46 15.05
N ALA A 221 5.35 -17.34 13.74
CA ALA A 221 6.12 -16.38 12.95
C ALA A 221 5.72 -14.93 13.28
N GLN A 222 4.43 -14.65 13.49
CA GLN A 222 3.95 -13.34 13.96
C GLN A 222 4.57 -12.98 15.32
N CYS A 223 4.51 -13.90 16.29
CA CYS A 223 5.10 -13.67 17.60
C CYS A 223 6.62 -13.47 17.53
N LEU A 224 7.31 -14.15 16.61
CA LEU A 224 8.74 -13.94 16.37
C LEU A 224 8.99 -12.51 15.87
N TRP A 225 8.21 -12.04 14.89
CA TRP A 225 8.32 -10.68 14.39
C TRP A 225 8.12 -9.63 15.51
N ASP A 226 7.07 -9.76 16.32
CA ASP A 226 6.80 -8.82 17.42
C ASP A 226 7.96 -8.75 18.42
N VAL A 227 8.48 -9.92 18.82
CA VAL A 227 9.58 -10.01 19.79
C VAL A 227 10.88 -9.46 19.20
N VAL A 228 11.17 -9.76 17.94
CA VAL A 228 12.34 -9.23 17.23
C VAL A 228 12.25 -7.71 17.16
N MET A 229 11.14 -7.14 16.70
CA MET A 229 11.00 -5.69 16.60
C MET A 229 11.05 -5.01 17.96
N ALA A 230 10.40 -5.57 18.99
CA ALA A 230 10.50 -5.06 20.35
C ALA A 230 11.95 -5.05 20.87
N ARG A 231 12.72 -6.12 20.64
CA ARG A 231 14.14 -6.18 21.01
C ARG A 231 15.01 -5.21 20.20
N SER A 232 14.67 -4.94 18.94
CA SER A 232 15.35 -3.92 18.13
C SER A 232 15.12 -2.52 18.69
N ILE A 233 13.87 -2.20 19.06
CA ILE A 233 13.54 -0.93 19.72
C ILE A 233 14.32 -0.79 21.03
N LEU A 234 14.28 -1.81 21.90
CA LEU A 234 14.94 -1.77 23.21
C LEU A 234 16.46 -1.62 23.13
N ALA A 235 17.09 -1.99 22.01
CA ALA A 235 18.52 -1.77 21.80
C ALA A 235 18.88 -0.29 21.57
N GLU A 236 17.91 0.52 21.11
CA GLU A 236 18.08 1.93 20.78
C GLU A 236 17.48 2.87 21.85
N VAL A 237 16.75 2.33 22.83
CA VAL A 237 16.18 3.12 23.94
C VAL A 237 17.31 3.60 24.85
N ASP A 238 17.48 4.92 24.94
CA ASP A 238 18.41 5.60 25.82
C ASP A 238 17.75 6.84 26.47
N GLU A 239 18.31 7.31 27.57
CA GLU A 239 17.81 8.49 28.29
C GLU A 239 17.84 9.73 27.37
N GLY A 240 16.69 10.38 27.21
CA GLY A 240 16.57 11.59 26.39
C GLY A 240 16.43 11.36 24.89
N THR A 241 16.33 10.11 24.43
CA THR A 241 16.03 9.75 23.03
C THR A 241 14.60 9.20 22.93
N THR A 242 13.92 9.45 21.82
CA THR A 242 12.66 8.75 21.48
C THR A 242 12.94 7.79 20.33
N VAL A 243 12.52 6.53 20.46
CA VAL A 243 12.54 5.58 19.34
C VAL A 243 11.19 5.60 18.66
N VAL A 244 11.14 5.94 17.39
CA VAL A 244 9.92 5.91 16.57
C VAL A 244 9.98 4.69 15.65
N LEU A 245 9.01 3.78 15.73
CA LEU A 245 8.90 2.64 14.82
C LEU A 245 7.73 2.86 13.85
N VAL A 246 8.00 2.80 12.54
CA VAL A 246 6.97 2.65 11.51
C VAL A 246 6.76 1.16 11.20
N VAL A 247 5.53 0.68 11.37
CA VAL A 247 5.20 -0.76 11.33
C VAL A 247 3.74 -0.96 10.91
N GLY A 248 3.41 -2.13 10.37
CA GLY A 248 2.03 -2.53 10.09
C GLY A 248 1.17 -2.56 11.36
N SER A 249 -0.05 -2.02 11.32
CA SER A 249 -0.94 -1.88 12.49
C SER A 249 -1.23 -3.21 13.19
N GLY A 250 -1.21 -4.33 12.48
CA GLY A 250 -1.39 -5.66 13.05
C GLY A 250 -0.34 -6.06 14.10
N HIS A 251 0.79 -5.36 14.15
CA HIS A 251 1.83 -5.55 15.15
C HIS A 251 1.63 -4.71 16.42
N ILE A 252 0.73 -3.73 16.42
CA ILE A 252 0.59 -2.79 17.56
C ILE A 252 -0.84 -2.62 18.04
N ALA A 253 -1.84 -2.91 17.20
CA ALA A 253 -3.25 -2.76 17.50
C ALA A 253 -3.63 -3.45 18.82
N TYR A 254 -4.45 -2.76 19.60
CA TYR A 254 -4.94 -3.20 20.91
C TYR A 254 -3.86 -3.45 21.97
N ASP A 255 -2.64 -2.95 21.74
CA ASP A 255 -1.44 -3.23 22.54
C ASP A 255 -1.07 -4.71 22.64
N LEU A 256 -1.53 -5.55 21.71
CA LEU A 256 -1.42 -7.00 21.80
C LEU A 256 -0.12 -7.58 21.20
N GLY A 257 0.55 -6.83 20.33
CA GLY A 257 1.81 -7.21 19.67
C GLY A 257 3.03 -6.60 20.34
N ILE A 258 3.74 -5.70 19.65
CA ILE A 258 4.98 -5.05 20.06
C ILE A 258 4.86 -4.34 21.41
N PRO A 259 3.82 -3.52 21.72
CA PRO A 259 3.67 -2.90 23.04
C PRO A 259 3.78 -3.90 24.18
N ARG A 260 2.99 -4.99 24.12
CA ARG A 260 3.08 -6.09 25.09
C ARG A 260 4.47 -6.74 25.13
N ARG A 261 5.14 -6.90 23.98
CA ARG A 261 6.49 -7.50 23.95
C ARG A 261 7.55 -6.61 24.58
N LEU A 262 7.46 -5.29 24.41
CA LEU A 262 8.34 -4.34 25.10
C LEU A 262 8.21 -4.50 26.62
N ASP A 263 6.97 -4.58 27.13
CA ASP A 263 6.68 -4.80 28.54
C ASP A 263 7.18 -6.15 29.05
N ASP A 264 6.93 -7.23 28.30
CA ASP A 264 7.37 -8.58 28.65
C ASP A 264 8.91 -8.64 28.78
N GLU A 265 9.65 -8.07 27.83
CA GLU A 265 11.13 -8.03 27.83
C GLU A 265 11.67 -7.17 28.97
N ARG A 266 11.08 -5.98 29.23
CA ARG A 266 11.49 -5.10 30.35
C ARG A 266 11.24 -5.79 31.70
N ARG A 267 10.08 -6.44 31.86
CA ARG A 267 9.72 -7.20 33.07
C ARG A 267 10.66 -8.37 33.29
N ALA A 268 10.97 -9.13 32.24
CA ALA A 268 11.92 -10.25 32.30
C ALA A 268 13.34 -9.77 32.71
N ALA A 269 13.73 -8.57 32.29
CA ALA A 269 15.00 -7.94 32.68
C ALA A 269 14.95 -7.25 34.06
N GLY A 270 13.79 -7.18 34.73
CA GLY A 270 13.63 -6.47 36.01
C GLY A 270 13.77 -4.95 35.90
N LEU A 271 13.45 -4.39 34.73
CA LEU A 271 13.55 -2.96 34.41
C LEU A 271 12.16 -2.32 34.48
N ALA A 272 12.13 -1.00 34.72
CA ALA A 272 10.88 -0.24 34.70
C ALA A 272 10.25 -0.25 33.30
N GLY A 273 8.92 -0.12 33.24
CA GLY A 273 8.20 0.05 31.98
C GLY A 273 8.61 1.34 31.26
N LEU A 274 8.36 1.38 29.96
CA LEU A 274 8.57 2.54 29.11
C LEU A 274 7.27 3.33 28.95
N GLN A 275 7.37 4.62 28.71
CA GLN A 275 6.25 5.39 28.16
C GLN A 275 6.15 5.07 26.67
N ILE A 276 5.17 4.25 26.31
CA ILE A 276 4.89 3.86 24.93
C ILE A 276 3.65 4.64 24.48
N ALA A 277 3.71 5.21 23.28
CA ALA A 277 2.56 5.80 22.61
C ALA A 277 2.30 5.06 21.29
N THR A 278 1.06 4.68 21.05
CA THR A 278 0.62 3.96 19.86
C THR A 278 -0.29 4.83 18.99
N PHE A 279 -0.08 4.77 17.68
CA PHE A 279 -0.94 5.42 16.69
C PHE A 279 -1.41 4.36 15.69
N CYS A 280 -2.72 4.23 15.47
CA CYS A 280 -3.28 3.36 14.45
C CYS A 280 -4.15 4.15 13.46
N PRO A 281 -4.16 3.79 12.16
CA PRO A 281 -5.17 4.26 11.24
C PRO A 281 -6.50 3.54 11.51
N ALA A 282 -7.60 4.22 11.21
CA ALA A 282 -8.93 3.64 11.08
C ALA A 282 -9.57 4.16 9.79
N THR A 283 -10.31 3.30 9.10
CA THR A 283 -10.90 3.64 7.80
C THR A 283 -12.33 4.17 7.98
N ALA A 284 -12.56 5.39 7.51
CA ALA A 284 -13.88 5.97 7.37
C ALA A 284 -14.54 5.39 6.11
N PRO A 285 -15.76 4.82 6.21
CA PRO A 285 -16.45 4.25 5.07
C PRO A 285 -16.63 5.29 3.96
N ALA A 286 -16.60 4.81 2.71
CA ALA A 286 -16.95 5.64 1.57
C ALA A 286 -18.37 6.23 1.70
N PRO A 287 -18.62 7.43 1.17
CA PRO A 287 -19.96 8.00 1.08
C PRO A 287 -20.95 7.05 0.39
N ASP A 288 -22.11 6.84 1.01
CA ASP A 288 -23.19 6.02 0.44
C ASP A 288 -23.87 6.82 -0.67
N PRO A 289 -23.75 6.42 -1.94
CA PRO A 289 -24.31 7.17 -3.05
C PRO A 289 -25.84 7.09 -3.11
N ASP A 290 -26.44 6.07 -2.49
CA ASP A 290 -27.88 5.92 -2.32
C ASP A 290 -28.36 6.37 -0.92
N GLY A 291 -27.44 6.88 -0.09
CA GLY A 291 -27.70 7.24 1.29
C GLY A 291 -28.63 8.44 1.37
N GLU A 292 -29.82 8.27 1.96
CA GLU A 292 -30.61 9.42 2.39
C GLU A 292 -29.73 10.27 3.34
N PRO A 293 -29.65 11.60 3.13
CA PRO A 293 -28.90 12.47 4.02
C PRO A 293 -29.37 12.19 5.44
N SER A 294 -28.43 12.04 6.37
CA SER A 294 -28.67 11.63 7.76
C SER A 294 -29.51 12.66 8.52
N GLY A 295 -30.81 12.68 8.23
CA GLY A 295 -31.83 13.48 8.87
C GLY A 295 -32.55 12.63 9.89
N HIS A 296 -32.41 12.97 11.17
CA HIS A 296 -33.32 12.50 12.20
C HIS A 296 -34.79 12.64 11.75
N PRO A 297 -35.71 11.76 12.22
CA PRO A 297 -37.09 11.68 11.72
C PRO A 297 -38.00 12.80 12.27
N MET A 298 -37.51 14.03 12.36
CA MET A 298 -38.27 15.21 12.79
C MET A 298 -37.86 16.47 11.99
N GLY A 299 -38.28 16.51 10.72
CA GLY A 299 -38.64 17.73 9.99
C GLY A 299 -37.60 18.86 9.91
N GLY A 300 -36.79 18.82 8.86
CA GLY A 300 -36.09 19.96 8.26
C GLY A 300 -35.75 19.61 6.82
N ASP A 301 -35.91 20.55 5.88
CA ASP A 301 -35.65 20.32 4.45
C ASP A 301 -34.26 19.69 4.23
N PRO A 302 -34.11 18.66 3.37
CA PRO A 302 -32.81 18.11 3.05
C PRO A 302 -32.02 19.20 2.33
N ALA A 303 -30.92 19.64 2.93
CA ALA A 303 -29.91 20.37 2.19
C ALA A 303 -29.36 19.42 1.12
N GLU A 304 -29.44 19.81 -0.15
CA GLU A 304 -28.68 19.18 -1.23
C GLU A 304 -27.19 19.34 -0.88
N GLY A 305 -26.58 18.25 -0.45
CA GLY A 305 -25.16 18.11 -0.18
C GLY A 305 -24.82 16.64 -0.36
N GLU A 306 -23.69 16.38 -1.04
CA GLU A 306 -23.10 15.05 -1.19
C GLU A 306 -23.15 14.31 0.15
N SER A 307 -23.60 13.04 0.15
CA SER A 307 -23.49 12.24 1.36
C SER A 307 -21.98 12.19 1.67
N ALA A 308 -21.56 12.72 2.81
CA ALA A 308 -20.22 12.44 3.30
C ALA A 308 -20.26 11.01 3.86
N GLY A 309 -19.21 10.23 3.62
CA GLY A 309 -19.03 8.94 4.29
C GLY A 309 -19.23 9.10 5.79
N GLY A 310 -19.86 8.11 6.42
CA GLY A 310 -19.97 8.10 7.87
C GLY A 310 -18.57 8.17 8.52
N PRO A 311 -18.45 8.64 9.77
CA PRO A 311 -17.17 8.69 10.46
C PRO A 311 -16.58 7.28 10.63
N ALA A 312 -15.25 7.19 10.64
CA ALA A 312 -14.54 5.97 11.02
C ALA A 312 -14.98 5.52 12.41
N GLN A 313 -15.28 4.22 12.56
CA GLN A 313 -15.64 3.61 13.84
C GLN A 313 -14.52 2.68 14.28
N PHE A 314 -14.17 2.75 15.56
CA PHE A 314 -13.13 1.91 16.16
C PHE A 314 -13.40 1.72 17.64
N THR A 315 -12.88 0.66 18.25
CA THR A 315 -12.86 0.54 19.70
C THR A 315 -11.80 1.48 20.26
N ARG A 316 -12.10 2.19 21.36
CA ARG A 316 -11.14 3.13 21.98
C ARG A 316 -9.87 2.46 22.50
N SER A 317 -9.84 1.14 22.63
CA SER A 317 -8.61 0.40 22.95
C SER A 317 -7.75 0.08 21.73
N LEU A 318 -8.10 0.52 20.50
CA LEU A 318 -7.34 0.21 19.28
C LEU A 318 -5.88 0.71 19.35
N ALA A 319 -5.67 1.91 19.88
CA ALA A 319 -4.39 2.58 20.11
C ALA A 319 -4.62 3.81 21.03
N ASP A 320 -3.56 4.47 21.49
CA ASP A 320 -3.66 5.74 22.24
C ASP A 320 -4.20 6.87 21.35
N TYR A 321 -3.79 6.86 20.08
CA TYR A 321 -4.22 7.82 19.07
C TYR A 321 -4.69 7.09 17.81
N VAL A 322 -5.76 7.59 17.21
CA VAL A 322 -6.32 7.03 15.98
C VAL A 322 -6.44 8.11 14.91
N GLY A 323 -5.85 7.89 13.75
CA GLY A 323 -6.08 8.73 12.56
C GLY A 323 -7.20 8.16 11.70
N ALA A 324 -8.20 8.96 11.37
CA ALA A 324 -9.27 8.54 10.47
C ALA A 324 -8.92 8.87 9.02
N PHE A 325 -8.93 7.86 8.13
CA PHE A 325 -8.58 7.99 6.72
C PHE A 325 -9.77 7.63 5.84
N LEU A 326 -9.89 8.27 4.67
CA LEU A 326 -10.93 7.91 3.71
C LEU A 326 -10.65 6.54 3.10
N ASP A 327 -11.69 5.73 2.95
CA ASP A 327 -11.62 4.55 2.10
C ASP A 327 -11.35 4.98 0.65
N ARG A 328 -10.30 4.39 0.05
CA ARG A 328 -9.89 4.62 -1.34
C ARG A 328 -10.51 3.62 -2.31
N GLY A 329 -11.45 2.79 -1.86
CA GLY A 329 -12.12 1.80 -2.72
C GLY A 329 -11.18 0.73 -3.27
N GLY A 330 -10.05 0.50 -2.60
CA GLY A 330 -9.00 -0.42 -3.06
C GLY A 330 -8.08 0.14 -4.14
N VAL A 331 -8.19 1.41 -4.52
CA VAL A 331 -7.22 2.07 -5.40
C VAL A 331 -5.94 2.36 -4.64
N GLU A 332 -4.88 1.62 -4.96
CA GLU A 332 -3.55 1.88 -4.42
C GLU A 332 -2.93 3.14 -5.05
N ALA A 333 -2.05 3.80 -4.29
CA ALA A 333 -1.34 5.00 -4.77
C ALA A 333 -0.46 4.73 -5.99
N PHE A 334 -0.03 3.48 -6.18
CA PHE A 334 0.76 3.05 -7.33
C PHE A 334 0.11 1.83 -8.01
N PRO A 335 0.35 1.63 -9.31
CA PRO A 335 -0.24 0.52 -10.04
C PRO A 335 0.24 -0.84 -9.54
N THR A 336 -0.70 -1.77 -9.35
CA THR A 336 -0.43 -3.17 -9.07
C THR A 336 -0.85 -4.06 -10.22
N ILE A 337 -0.01 -5.06 -10.51
CA ILE A 337 -0.24 -5.95 -11.65
C ILE A 337 -0.87 -7.27 -11.18
N GLY A 338 -0.52 -7.77 -9.98
CA GLY A 338 -1.08 -9.03 -9.47
C GLY A 338 -0.35 -10.28 -9.97
N LEU A 339 0.98 -10.24 -10.01
CA LEU A 339 1.84 -11.36 -10.40
C LEU A 339 2.90 -11.69 -9.35
N LYS A 340 3.16 -12.99 -9.17
CA LYS A 340 4.24 -13.49 -8.32
C LYS A 340 5.40 -13.94 -9.17
N LEU A 341 6.55 -13.29 -9.00
CA LEU A 341 7.76 -13.62 -9.73
C LEU A 341 8.68 -14.55 -8.94
N LYS A 342 9.46 -15.35 -9.68
CA LYS A 342 10.59 -16.14 -9.19
C LYS A 342 11.73 -16.06 -10.21
N THR A 343 12.88 -16.63 -9.88
CA THR A 343 13.94 -16.89 -10.83
C THR A 343 13.88 -18.31 -11.41
N ASP A 344 14.35 -18.48 -12.64
CA ASP A 344 14.65 -19.80 -13.22
C ASP A 344 16.07 -20.28 -12.85
N ALA A 345 16.56 -21.32 -13.54
CA ALA A 345 17.90 -21.86 -13.30
C ALA A 345 19.04 -20.95 -13.77
N ASP A 346 18.74 -19.95 -14.61
CA ASP A 346 19.69 -18.97 -15.16
C ASP A 346 19.48 -17.58 -14.52
N ASP A 347 18.84 -17.52 -13.34
CA ASP A 347 18.49 -16.30 -12.59
C ASP A 347 17.58 -15.30 -13.33
N ARG A 348 16.85 -15.76 -14.36
CA ARG A 348 15.94 -14.90 -15.13
C ARG A 348 14.54 -14.83 -14.51
N PRO A 349 13.84 -13.70 -14.64
CA PRO A 349 12.53 -13.50 -14.02
C PRO A 349 11.41 -14.29 -14.72
N VAL A 350 10.72 -15.13 -13.96
CA VAL A 350 9.60 -15.97 -14.42
C VAL A 350 8.36 -15.74 -13.58
N VAL A 351 7.20 -15.65 -14.24
CA VAL A 351 5.89 -15.62 -13.59
C VAL A 351 5.63 -16.99 -12.96
N SER A 352 5.55 -17.05 -11.63
CA SER A 352 5.27 -18.27 -10.89
C SER A 352 3.79 -18.47 -10.60
N MET A 353 3.06 -17.39 -10.34
CA MET A 353 1.64 -17.39 -9.98
C MET A 353 1.02 -16.06 -10.39
N ILE A 354 -0.26 -16.09 -10.68
CA ILE A 354 -1.09 -14.94 -11.00
C ILE A 354 -2.28 -14.99 -10.05
N TRP A 355 -2.58 -13.89 -9.39
CA TRP A 355 -3.75 -13.83 -8.51
C TRP A 355 -5.04 -13.69 -9.34
N PRO A 356 -6.16 -14.31 -8.92
CA PRO A 356 -7.45 -14.08 -9.57
C PRO A 356 -7.86 -12.61 -9.44
N ASP A 357 -8.72 -12.15 -10.36
CA ASP A 357 -9.31 -10.81 -10.31
C ASP A 357 -8.28 -9.67 -10.24
N THR A 358 -7.15 -9.85 -10.94
CA THR A 358 -6.08 -8.86 -11.05
C THR A 358 -5.83 -8.49 -12.51
N LEU A 359 -5.20 -7.32 -12.73
CA LEU A 359 -4.79 -6.87 -14.05
C LEU A 359 -3.96 -7.93 -14.79
N ALA A 360 -3.05 -8.63 -14.11
CA ALA A 360 -2.24 -9.69 -14.70
C ALA A 360 -3.09 -10.79 -15.33
N LYS A 361 -4.18 -11.16 -14.65
CA LYS A 361 -5.12 -12.17 -15.12
C LYS A 361 -5.91 -11.66 -16.31
N GLU A 362 -6.39 -10.41 -16.23
CA GLU A 362 -7.16 -9.72 -17.28
C GLU A 362 -6.35 -9.61 -18.59
N VAL A 363 -5.10 -9.16 -18.52
CA VAL A 363 -4.26 -8.97 -19.72
C VAL A 363 -3.60 -10.24 -20.24
N GLY A 364 -3.86 -11.39 -19.60
CA GLY A 364 -3.53 -12.70 -20.14
C GLY A 364 -2.11 -13.19 -19.86
N PHE A 365 -1.51 -12.81 -18.73
CA PHE A 365 -0.30 -13.49 -18.24
C PHE A 365 -0.59 -14.98 -17.99
N ALA A 366 0.46 -15.81 -18.04
CA ALA A 366 0.42 -17.22 -17.69
C ALA A 366 1.55 -17.60 -16.74
N SER A 367 1.30 -18.59 -15.86
CA SER A 367 2.37 -19.19 -15.07
C SER A 367 3.38 -19.88 -15.99
N GLY A 368 4.65 -19.60 -15.78
CA GLY A 368 5.76 -20.05 -16.62
C GLY A 368 6.22 -19.03 -17.65
N ASP A 369 5.52 -17.90 -17.82
CA ASP A 369 5.99 -16.82 -18.69
C ASP A 369 7.35 -16.29 -18.20
N LEU A 370 8.36 -16.36 -19.07
CA LEU A 370 9.67 -15.76 -18.84
C LEU A 370 9.63 -14.32 -19.35
N ILE A 371 9.88 -13.36 -18.46
CA ILE A 371 9.87 -11.93 -18.82
C ILE A 371 11.15 -11.61 -19.59
N LEU A 372 11.03 -11.20 -20.84
CA LEU A 372 12.15 -10.86 -21.71
C LEU A 372 12.48 -9.36 -21.68
N ASP A 373 11.45 -8.52 -21.63
CA ASP A 373 11.63 -7.06 -21.53
C ASP A 373 10.39 -6.39 -20.90
N VAL A 374 10.58 -5.17 -20.41
CA VAL A 374 9.53 -4.23 -19.98
C VAL A 374 9.71 -2.93 -20.74
N ASN A 375 8.72 -2.54 -21.54
CA ASN A 375 8.73 -1.35 -22.40
C ASN A 375 10.01 -1.23 -23.26
N GLY A 376 10.53 -2.37 -23.74
CA GLY A 376 11.74 -2.44 -24.55
C GLY A 376 13.05 -2.52 -23.76
N THR A 377 13.00 -2.44 -22.43
CA THR A 377 14.17 -2.57 -21.55
C THR A 377 14.28 -3.99 -21.04
N VAL A 378 15.42 -4.64 -21.29
CA VAL A 378 15.69 -6.02 -20.85
C VAL A 378 16.20 -5.99 -19.41
N PRO A 379 15.50 -6.61 -18.44
CA PRO A 379 15.97 -6.65 -17.06
C PRO A 379 17.19 -7.56 -16.92
N GLU A 380 18.18 -7.13 -16.14
CA GLU A 380 19.39 -7.94 -15.89
C GLU A 380 19.09 -9.17 -15.01
N ASN A 381 18.17 -9.02 -14.06
CA ASN A 381 17.77 -10.04 -13.10
C ASN A 381 16.38 -9.69 -12.51
N LEU A 382 15.91 -10.49 -11.55
CA LEU A 382 14.60 -10.27 -10.91
C LEU A 382 14.52 -8.95 -10.13
N GLY A 383 15.58 -8.53 -9.46
CA GLY A 383 15.63 -7.26 -8.73
C GLY A 383 15.50 -6.08 -9.68
N ASP A 384 16.28 -6.08 -10.77
CA ASP A 384 16.21 -5.05 -11.82
C ASP A 384 14.85 -4.99 -12.51
N LEU A 385 14.22 -6.15 -12.78
CA LEU A 385 12.83 -6.18 -13.26
C LEU A 385 11.88 -5.46 -12.28
N ARG A 386 12.04 -5.69 -10.97
CA ARG A 386 11.17 -5.04 -9.98
C ARG A 386 11.41 -3.53 -9.91
N PHE A 387 12.64 -3.06 -10.10
CA PHE A 387 12.92 -1.62 -10.26
C PHE A 387 12.19 -1.06 -11.49
N LEU A 388 12.34 -1.70 -12.66
CA LEU A 388 11.66 -1.26 -13.89
C LEU A 388 10.14 -1.21 -13.73
N LEU A 389 9.54 -2.18 -13.03
CA LEU A 389 8.11 -2.17 -12.74
C LEU A 389 7.72 -1.11 -11.70
N ALA A 390 8.60 -0.84 -10.73
CA ALA A 390 8.41 0.18 -9.71
C ALA A 390 8.66 1.62 -10.22
N GLU A 391 9.08 1.83 -11.47
CA GLU A 391 9.14 3.16 -12.08
C GLU A 391 7.83 3.51 -12.81
N ILE A 392 6.91 2.54 -12.94
CA ILE A 392 5.71 2.71 -13.75
C ILE A 392 4.61 3.33 -12.91
N GLU A 393 4.03 4.41 -13.41
CA GLU A 393 3.02 5.21 -12.73
C GLU A 393 1.62 5.00 -13.33
N TRP A 394 0.59 5.40 -12.58
CA TRP A 394 -0.75 5.54 -13.13
C TRP A 394 -0.77 6.49 -14.33
N GLY A 395 -1.63 6.23 -15.31
CA GLY A 395 -1.68 6.97 -16.58
C GLY A 395 -0.55 6.60 -17.55
N GLN A 396 0.13 5.47 -17.35
CA GLN A 396 1.15 4.95 -18.27
C GLN A 396 0.71 3.62 -18.90
N ARG A 397 1.42 3.24 -19.96
CA ARG A 397 1.31 1.92 -20.60
C ARG A 397 2.40 0.99 -20.08
N LEU A 398 2.01 -0.22 -19.71
CA LEU A 398 2.92 -1.32 -19.44
C LEU A 398 2.88 -2.31 -20.61
N GLY A 399 4.00 -2.57 -21.26
CA GLY A 399 4.11 -3.59 -22.30
C GLY A 399 5.33 -4.48 -22.11
N LEU A 400 5.10 -5.78 -21.95
CA LEU A 400 6.16 -6.77 -21.74
C LEU A 400 6.23 -7.72 -22.94
N GLN A 401 7.43 -8.09 -23.34
CA GLN A 401 7.61 -9.31 -24.11
C GLN A 401 7.85 -10.47 -23.15
N VAL A 402 7.09 -11.54 -23.33
CA VAL A 402 7.23 -12.75 -22.54
C VAL A 402 7.47 -13.95 -23.45
N GLN A 403 8.35 -14.84 -23.05
CA GLN A 403 8.49 -16.14 -23.70
C GLN A 403 7.53 -17.14 -23.03
N ARG A 404 6.62 -17.70 -23.84
CA ARG A 404 5.65 -18.71 -23.43
C ARG A 404 5.88 -19.98 -24.24
N GLY A 405 6.61 -20.92 -23.66
CA GLY A 405 7.09 -22.09 -24.39
C GLY A 405 8.08 -21.66 -25.49
N ASP A 406 7.73 -21.92 -26.74
CA ASP A 406 8.55 -21.59 -27.92
C ASP A 406 8.14 -20.26 -28.59
N GLU A 407 7.11 -19.59 -28.08
CA GLU A 407 6.57 -18.35 -28.65
C GLU A 407 6.98 -17.13 -27.82
N ILE A 408 7.17 -15.99 -28.51
CA ILE A 408 7.27 -14.67 -27.87
C ILE A 408 5.93 -13.99 -28.02
N VAL A 409 5.35 -13.61 -26.89
CA VAL A 409 4.03 -12.97 -26.80
C VAL A 409 4.21 -11.58 -26.18
N GLU A 410 3.55 -10.58 -26.75
CA GLU A 410 3.43 -9.29 -26.07
C GLU A 410 2.22 -9.31 -25.13
N VAL A 411 2.47 -8.98 -23.87
CA VAL A 411 1.42 -8.73 -22.87
C VAL A 411 1.45 -7.25 -22.55
N ALA A 412 0.33 -6.56 -22.72
CA ALA A 412 0.25 -5.13 -22.50
C ALA A 412 -1.01 -4.72 -21.75
N ALA A 413 -0.87 -3.64 -20.97
CA ALA A 413 -1.90 -3.05 -20.14
C ALA A 413 -1.82 -1.52 -20.19
N LEU A 414 -2.96 -0.86 -20.08
CA LEU A 414 -3.04 0.55 -19.71
C LEU A 414 -3.27 0.62 -18.20
N LEU A 415 -2.36 1.27 -17.49
CA LEU A 415 -2.39 1.33 -16.04
C LEU A 415 -3.19 2.55 -15.60
N LEU A 416 -4.46 2.34 -15.30
CA LEU A 416 -5.37 3.33 -14.74
C LEU A 416 -6.15 2.70 -13.59
N PRO A 417 -6.60 3.50 -12.61
CA PRO A 417 -7.50 3.02 -11.57
C PRO A 417 -8.74 2.37 -12.20
N THR A 418 -9.05 1.15 -11.79
CA THR A 418 -10.27 0.47 -12.20
C THR A 418 -11.46 1.17 -11.56
N ILE A 419 -12.38 1.68 -12.38
CA ILE A 419 -13.65 2.26 -11.93
C ILE A 419 -14.73 1.22 -12.22
N ASP A 420 -15.28 0.59 -11.18
CA ASP A 420 -16.43 -0.29 -11.32
C ASP A 420 -17.70 0.50 -10.98
N THR A 421 -18.47 0.89 -12.00
CA THR A 421 -19.74 1.60 -11.78
C THR A 421 -20.89 0.70 -11.34
N SER A 422 -20.70 -0.62 -11.29
CA SER A 422 -21.70 -1.56 -10.77
C SER A 422 -21.64 -1.73 -9.26
N ASP A 423 -20.51 -1.35 -8.66
CA ASP A 423 -20.28 -1.29 -7.23
C ASP A 423 -19.67 0.08 -6.89
N MET A 424 -20.52 1.01 -6.47
CA MET A 424 -20.12 2.40 -6.18
C MET A 424 -19.15 2.54 -5.00
N SER A 425 -18.74 1.43 -4.38
CA SER A 425 -17.64 1.39 -3.42
C SER A 425 -16.25 1.54 -4.04
N THR A 426 -16.11 1.41 -5.37
CA THR A 426 -14.77 1.20 -5.96
C THR A 426 -13.95 2.47 -6.18
N VAL A 427 -14.51 3.66 -6.39
CA VAL A 427 -13.74 4.92 -6.31
C VAL A 427 -14.65 6.12 -6.04
N PRO A 428 -14.61 6.74 -4.84
CA PRO A 428 -15.33 8.01 -4.59
C PRO A 428 -14.88 9.10 -5.57
N GLY A 429 -15.83 9.90 -6.07
CA GLY A 429 -15.56 11.05 -6.96
C GLY A 429 -15.47 10.74 -8.45
N PHE A 430 -15.42 9.46 -8.86
CA PHE A 430 -15.36 9.10 -10.29
C PHE A 430 -16.73 8.69 -10.84
N THR A 431 -17.05 9.14 -12.05
CA THR A 431 -18.23 8.65 -12.80
C THR A 431 -17.84 8.23 -14.21
N LEU A 432 -18.67 7.36 -14.81
CA LEU A 432 -18.46 6.85 -16.17
C LEU A 432 -19.78 6.94 -16.95
N GLU A 433 -19.73 7.64 -18.09
CA GLU A 433 -20.88 7.86 -18.97
C GLU A 433 -20.61 7.32 -20.38
N ALA A 434 -21.62 6.77 -21.04
CA ALA A 434 -21.48 6.31 -22.43
C ALA A 434 -21.28 7.50 -23.39
N MET A 435 -20.44 7.32 -24.42
CA MET A 435 -20.23 8.35 -25.44
C MET A 435 -20.10 7.78 -26.86
N VAL A 436 -20.18 8.65 -27.87
CA VAL A 436 -19.88 8.25 -29.26
C VAL A 436 -18.36 8.21 -29.48
N PRO A 437 -17.88 7.50 -30.52
CA PRO A 437 -16.46 7.49 -30.87
C PRO A 437 -15.90 8.91 -31.04
N LEU A 438 -14.88 9.23 -30.27
CA LEU A 438 -14.20 10.52 -30.27
C LEU A 438 -13.20 10.57 -31.42
N ASN A 439 -13.08 11.74 -32.08
CA ASN A 439 -11.93 12.02 -32.94
C ASN A 439 -10.86 12.77 -32.13
N PRO A 440 -9.73 12.15 -31.78
CA PRO A 440 -8.69 12.80 -30.98
C PRO A 440 -8.13 14.08 -31.60
N ALA A 441 -8.19 14.24 -32.92
CA ALA A 441 -7.69 15.44 -33.60
C ALA A 441 -8.72 16.58 -33.68
N ALA A 442 -9.95 16.39 -33.21
CA ALA A 442 -10.99 17.41 -33.26
C ALA A 442 -10.67 18.58 -32.29
N PRO A 443 -11.04 19.83 -32.64
CA PRO A 443 -10.94 20.97 -31.73
C PRO A 443 -12.12 21.04 -30.74
N VAL A 444 -13.13 20.19 -30.90
CA VAL A 444 -14.36 20.17 -30.10
C VAL A 444 -14.11 19.40 -28.79
N PRO A 445 -14.59 19.90 -27.63
CA PRO A 445 -14.54 19.18 -26.36
C PRO A 445 -15.15 17.77 -26.43
N ALA A 446 -14.63 16.83 -25.64
CA ALA A 446 -15.17 15.48 -25.48
C ALA A 446 -16.51 15.49 -24.74
N SER A 447 -16.71 16.41 -23.79
CA SER A 447 -17.97 16.59 -23.06
C SER A 447 -19.14 17.00 -23.98
N GLU A 448 -18.86 17.69 -25.09
CA GLU A 448 -19.86 18.03 -26.11
C GLU A 448 -20.24 16.85 -27.02
N GLN A 449 -19.58 15.70 -26.86
CA GLN A 449 -19.78 14.47 -27.66
C GLN A 449 -20.42 13.34 -26.83
N VAL A 450 -21.04 13.66 -25.70
CA VAL A 450 -21.80 12.71 -24.85
C VAL A 450 -23.24 12.61 -25.34
N PHE A 451 -23.80 11.40 -25.38
CA PHE A 451 -25.20 11.16 -25.75
C PHE A 451 -25.82 10.09 -24.86
N PRO A 452 -27.08 10.24 -24.41
CA PRO A 452 -27.71 9.23 -23.57
C PRO A 452 -28.14 7.99 -24.38
N GLU A 453 -27.94 6.83 -23.74
CA GLU A 453 -28.45 5.47 -24.03
C GLU A 453 -27.50 4.47 -24.76
N GLY A 454 -27.03 3.47 -23.99
CA GLY A 454 -26.47 2.20 -24.46
C GLY A 454 -25.14 1.78 -23.82
N LEU A 455 -24.90 0.47 -23.65
CA LEU A 455 -23.56 -0.06 -23.35
C LEU A 455 -22.64 0.22 -24.54
N ALA A 456 -21.81 1.25 -24.43
CA ALA A 456 -20.93 1.70 -25.49
C ALA A 456 -19.50 1.17 -25.31
N GLU A 457 -18.83 0.86 -26.43
CA GLU A 457 -17.38 0.59 -26.49
C GLU A 457 -16.56 1.79 -25.96
N TRP A 458 -17.16 2.99 -25.98
CA TRP A 458 -16.57 4.26 -25.56
C TRP A 458 -17.26 4.82 -24.32
N SER A 459 -16.48 5.31 -23.37
CA SER A 459 -17.00 5.92 -22.16
C SER A 459 -16.21 7.15 -21.76
N LEU A 460 -16.89 8.20 -21.29
CA LEU A 460 -16.29 9.37 -20.68
C LEU A 460 -16.15 9.13 -19.18
N VAL A 461 -14.95 9.37 -18.65
CA VAL A 461 -14.69 9.34 -17.22
C VAL A 461 -14.56 10.76 -16.72
N THR A 462 -15.31 11.08 -15.66
CA THR A 462 -15.19 12.34 -14.92
C THR A 462 -14.67 12.08 -13.51
N GLU A 463 -13.95 13.04 -12.96
CA GLU A 463 -13.53 13.12 -11.57
C GLU A 463 -14.10 14.42 -11.01
N ASP A 464 -14.93 14.36 -9.96
CA ASP A 464 -15.63 15.51 -9.37
C ASP A 464 -16.33 16.39 -10.44
N ASP A 465 -17.09 15.75 -11.32
CA ASP A 465 -17.78 16.33 -12.49
C ASP A 465 -16.87 16.95 -13.57
N VAL A 466 -15.54 16.79 -13.47
CA VAL A 466 -14.57 17.27 -14.47
C VAL A 466 -14.19 16.12 -15.41
N PRO A 467 -14.37 16.25 -16.74
CA PRO A 467 -13.90 15.24 -17.70
C PRO A 467 -12.38 15.06 -17.65
N VAL A 468 -11.92 13.85 -17.35
CA VAL A 468 -10.48 13.55 -17.22
C VAL A 468 -9.95 12.65 -18.33
N ARG A 469 -10.75 11.70 -18.81
CA ARG A 469 -10.37 10.80 -19.91
C ARG A 469 -11.58 10.19 -20.61
N ALA A 470 -11.40 9.78 -21.86
CA ALA A 470 -12.29 8.83 -22.53
C ALA A 470 -11.62 7.45 -22.61
N GLU A 471 -12.37 6.40 -22.31
CA GLU A 471 -11.93 5.01 -22.32
C GLU A 471 -12.58 4.24 -23.47
N VAL A 472 -11.81 3.36 -24.11
CA VAL A 472 -12.28 2.39 -25.11
C VAL A 472 -12.04 1.00 -24.57
N ARG A 473 -13.11 0.23 -24.33
CA ARG A 473 -13.05 -1.12 -23.75
C ARG A 473 -13.48 -2.18 -24.76
N ARG A 474 -12.72 -3.26 -24.84
CA ARG A 474 -13.01 -4.44 -25.69
C ARG A 474 -12.99 -5.68 -24.83
N ASP A 475 -14.11 -6.42 -24.79
CA ASP A 475 -14.29 -7.60 -23.95
C ASP A 475 -13.90 -7.35 -22.47
N GLU A 476 -14.37 -6.23 -21.92
CA GLU A 476 -14.11 -5.71 -20.55
C GLU A 476 -12.68 -5.14 -20.31
N VAL A 477 -11.74 -5.42 -21.20
CA VAL A 477 -10.35 -4.94 -21.11
C VAL A 477 -10.21 -3.53 -21.67
N LEU A 478 -9.48 -2.67 -20.95
CA LEU A 478 -9.16 -1.32 -21.39
C LEU A 478 -8.14 -1.36 -22.54
N ASP A 479 -8.56 -0.94 -23.73
CA ASP A 479 -7.77 -1.09 -24.96
C ASP A 479 -7.18 0.25 -25.44
N GLU A 480 -7.92 1.34 -25.31
CA GLU A 480 -7.46 2.69 -25.66
C GLU A 480 -7.92 3.71 -24.62
N VAL A 481 -7.09 4.72 -24.34
CA VAL A 481 -7.41 5.82 -23.42
C VAL A 481 -7.05 7.13 -24.06
N HIS A 482 -7.95 8.10 -23.97
CA HIS A 482 -7.74 9.47 -24.41
C HIS A 482 -7.81 10.39 -23.21
N GLU A 483 -6.67 10.86 -22.75
CA GLU A 483 -6.63 11.84 -21.67
C GLU A 483 -7.03 13.22 -22.18
N LEU A 484 -7.74 13.94 -21.33
CA LEU A 484 -8.31 15.24 -21.64
C LEU A 484 -7.51 16.37 -20.99
N ASP A 485 -7.56 17.54 -21.62
CA ASP A 485 -7.19 18.82 -21.01
C ASP A 485 -8.38 19.43 -20.23
N GLN A 486 -8.17 20.61 -19.65
CA GLN A 486 -9.19 21.30 -18.83
C GLN A 486 -10.44 21.70 -19.62
N ASP A 487 -10.34 21.82 -20.95
CA ASP A 487 -11.45 22.12 -21.83
C ASP A 487 -12.09 20.83 -22.40
N GLY A 488 -11.68 19.66 -21.90
CA GLY A 488 -12.18 18.36 -22.33
C GLY A 488 -11.65 17.91 -23.69
N ARG A 489 -10.58 18.49 -24.25
CA ARG A 489 -10.01 18.05 -25.54
C ARG A 489 -8.93 17.00 -25.33
N VAL A 490 -8.74 16.10 -26.29
CA VAL A 490 -7.71 15.06 -26.19
C VAL A 490 -6.32 15.69 -26.27
N LYS A 491 -5.54 15.53 -25.20
CA LYS A 491 -4.10 15.91 -25.15
C LYS A 491 -3.19 14.73 -25.45
N ARG A 492 -3.63 13.52 -25.10
CA ARG A 492 -2.84 12.29 -25.21
C ARG A 492 -3.74 11.09 -25.46
N SER A 493 -3.36 10.22 -26.40
CA SER A 493 -3.93 8.89 -26.60
C SER A 493 -2.91 7.84 -26.19
N LEU A 494 -3.34 6.83 -25.45
CA LEU A 494 -2.58 5.62 -25.12
C LEU A 494 -3.29 4.41 -25.72
N TYR A 495 -2.52 3.51 -26.32
CA TYR A 495 -3.00 2.30 -26.95
C TYR A 495 -2.36 1.09 -26.28
N ARG A 496 -3.18 0.13 -25.83
CA ARG A 496 -2.69 -1.10 -25.21
C ARG A 496 -1.75 -1.85 -26.14
N PHE A 497 -2.16 -2.03 -27.39
CA PHE A 497 -1.32 -2.59 -28.45
C PHE A 497 -0.94 -1.52 -29.48
N ALA A 498 0.19 -1.73 -30.15
CA ALA A 498 0.64 -0.84 -31.19
C ALA A 498 -0.41 -0.72 -32.30
N HIS A 499 -0.73 0.53 -32.65
CA HIS A 499 -1.54 0.85 -33.81
C HIS A 499 -0.79 0.42 -35.10
N LYS A 500 -1.47 0.45 -36.25
CA LYS A 500 -0.93 -0.06 -37.53
C LYS A 500 0.40 0.58 -37.96
N ASP A 501 0.66 1.78 -37.49
CA ASP A 501 1.88 2.57 -37.73
C ASP A 501 2.98 2.32 -36.68
N GLY A 502 2.74 1.46 -35.69
CA GLY A 502 3.67 1.17 -34.58
C GLY A 502 3.44 2.05 -33.35
N THR A 503 2.51 2.99 -33.38
CA THR A 503 2.25 3.93 -32.29
C THR A 503 1.60 3.24 -31.09
N VAL A 504 2.13 3.47 -29.89
CA VAL A 504 1.46 3.09 -28.62
C VAL A 504 1.04 4.31 -27.79
N GLU A 505 1.64 5.47 -28.04
CA GLU A 505 1.25 6.74 -27.43
C GLU A 505 1.27 7.84 -28.49
N ARG A 506 0.23 8.68 -28.51
CA ARG A 506 0.14 9.85 -29.37
C ARG A 506 -0.16 11.09 -28.54
N ARG A 507 0.65 12.14 -28.68
CA ARG A 507 0.47 13.43 -28.00
C ARG A 507 0.03 14.48 -29.00
N TYR A 508 -0.94 15.30 -28.62
CA TYR A 508 -1.48 16.37 -29.45
C TYR A 508 -1.14 17.70 -28.82
N LEU A 509 -0.23 18.46 -29.45
CA LEU A 509 0.00 19.85 -29.08
C LEU A 509 -1.06 20.70 -29.77
N ARG A 510 -1.67 21.59 -29.01
CA ARG A 510 -2.76 22.45 -29.48
C ARG A 510 -2.41 23.93 -29.32
N ASP A 511 -2.98 24.77 -30.19
CA ASP A 511 -2.97 26.22 -30.02
C ASP A 511 -4.08 26.70 -29.07
N GLU A 512 -4.17 28.03 -28.87
CA GLU A 512 -5.19 28.67 -28.02
C GLU A 512 -6.62 28.45 -28.51
N ASP A 513 -6.82 28.18 -29.80
CA ASP A 513 -8.13 27.89 -30.40
C ASP A 513 -8.49 26.39 -30.30
N GLY A 514 -7.60 25.57 -29.72
CA GLY A 514 -7.77 24.13 -29.54
C GLY A 514 -7.46 23.30 -30.78
N ALA A 515 -6.90 23.89 -31.84
CA ALA A 515 -6.51 23.17 -33.05
C ALA A 515 -5.18 22.45 -32.83
N VAL A 516 -5.06 21.21 -33.33
CA VAL A 516 -3.80 20.44 -33.25
C VAL A 516 -2.76 21.07 -34.17
N ILE A 517 -1.66 21.55 -33.58
CA ILE A 517 -0.51 22.12 -34.29
C ILE A 517 0.58 21.09 -34.57
N GLU A 518 0.70 20.09 -33.70
CA GLU A 518 1.69 19.03 -33.81
C GLU A 518 1.17 17.73 -33.19
N THR A 519 1.51 16.61 -33.83
CA THR A 519 1.22 15.26 -33.34
C THR A 519 2.54 14.53 -33.15
N ILE A 520 2.81 14.08 -31.92
CA ILE A 520 3.99 13.27 -31.62
C ILE A 520 3.51 11.83 -31.43
N SER A 521 4.05 10.89 -32.22
CA SER A 521 3.76 9.46 -32.09
C SER A 521 4.98 8.76 -31.49
N LEU A 522 4.75 7.92 -30.48
CA LEU A 522 5.79 7.17 -29.77
C LEU A 522 5.55 5.66 -29.91
N ASP A 523 6.62 4.90 -30.07
CA ASP A 523 6.60 3.44 -30.03
C ASP A 523 6.70 2.90 -28.58
N ARG A 524 6.71 1.57 -28.45
CA ARG A 524 6.78 0.88 -27.15
C ARG A 524 8.03 1.19 -26.31
N THR A 525 9.09 1.71 -26.93
CA THR A 525 10.34 2.10 -26.26
C THR A 525 10.35 3.57 -25.86
N GLY A 526 9.29 4.32 -26.21
CA GLY A 526 9.21 5.76 -26.05
C GLY A 526 9.95 6.54 -27.15
N ALA A 527 10.43 5.86 -28.20
CA ALA A 527 11.07 6.54 -29.32
C ALA A 527 10.02 7.16 -30.26
N MET A 528 10.32 8.35 -30.78
CA MET A 528 9.47 9.00 -31.78
C MET A 528 9.48 8.21 -33.09
N ILE A 529 8.30 8.04 -33.68
CA ILE A 529 8.11 7.42 -34.99
C ILE A 529 7.53 8.43 -35.99
N GLU A 530 8.03 8.37 -37.22
CA GLU A 530 7.72 9.29 -38.32
C GLU A 530 6.38 9.00 -39.00
#